data_AF-A0A651GGR8-F1
#
_entry.id   AF-A0A651GGR8-F1
#
_cell.length_a   1.000
_cell.length_b   1.000
_cell.length_c   1.000
_cell.angle_alpha   90.00
_cell.angle_beta   90.00
_cell.angle_gamma   90.00
#
_symmetry.space_group_name_H-M   'P 1'
#
loop_
_entity.id
_entity.type
_entity.pdbx_description
1 polymer ?
#
loop_
_entity_poly.entity_id
_entity_poly.type
_entity_poly.pdbx_seq_one_letter_code
_entity_poly.pdbx_strand_id
1 'polypeptide(L)'
;MNYWFVGAIFGHSTNSPSDQTERFVREGCWENGYKSKHLDTVRSMQVGDKIAIKSAYTRKKNLPFDNRGHTVSVMKIKAAGTITKNHGDGRHIDVEWDKEYSEREWYFYQGR
;
A
#
# COMPACT_ATOMS: atom_id res chain seq x y z
N MET A 1 -10.79 9.37 13.19
CA MET A 1 -9.46 8.98 12.68
C MET A 1 -9.54 7.54 12.21
N ASN A 2 -9.38 7.33 10.91
CA ASN A 2 -9.42 6.02 10.26
C ASN A 2 -8.01 5.59 9.81
N TYR A 3 -7.90 4.33 9.39
CA TYR A 3 -6.67 3.72 8.91
C TYR A 3 -6.91 3.08 7.55
N TRP A 4 -6.08 3.44 6.58
CA TRP A 4 -6.22 3.04 5.18
C TRP A 4 -5.04 2.18 4.74
N PHE A 5 -5.33 1.05 4.11
CA PHE A 5 -4.34 0.30 3.36
C PHE A 5 -4.54 0.51 1.87
N VAL A 6 -3.46 0.86 1.18
CA VAL A 6 -3.48 1.15 -0.26
C VAL A 6 -2.41 0.38 -1.02
N GLY A 7 -2.65 0.17 -2.31
CA GLY A 7 -1.66 -0.38 -3.24
C GLY A 7 -0.86 0.74 -3.92
N ALA A 8 0.25 0.36 -4.54
CA ALA A 8 1.08 1.28 -5.34
C ALA A 8 1.54 0.68 -6.68
N ILE A 9 0.96 -0.45 -7.11
CA ILE A 9 1.38 -1.11 -8.35
C ILE A 9 0.37 -0.80 -9.45
N PHE A 10 0.76 0.04 -10.41
CA PHE A 10 0.02 0.34 -11.64
C PHE A 10 0.92 1.14 -12.60
N GLY A 11 0.71 1.04 -13.92
CA GLY A 11 1.60 1.71 -14.90
C GLY A 11 1.33 1.34 -16.37
N HIS A 12 1.89 2.12 -17.29
CA HIS A 12 1.38 2.43 -18.65
C HIS A 12 1.26 1.30 -19.68
N SER A 13 1.82 0.12 -19.42
CA SER A 13 1.74 -1.03 -20.32
C SER A 13 0.94 -2.12 -19.64
N THR A 14 -0.06 -2.66 -20.34
CA THR A 14 -0.88 -3.81 -19.90
C THR A 14 -0.05 -5.03 -19.52
N ASN A 15 1.24 -5.05 -19.87
CA ASN A 15 2.14 -6.20 -19.72
C ASN A 15 3.15 -6.04 -18.57
N SER A 16 3.33 -4.85 -17.99
CA SER A 16 4.29 -4.61 -16.90
C SER A 16 3.85 -3.45 -15.98
N PRO A 17 3.02 -3.72 -14.97
CA PRO A 17 2.67 -2.69 -13.98
C PRO A 17 3.91 -2.35 -13.13
N SER A 18 4.16 -1.06 -12.90
CA SER A 18 5.29 -0.58 -12.11
C SER A 18 4.90 -0.23 -10.68
N ASP A 19 5.82 -0.41 -9.74
CA ASP A 19 5.65 0.01 -8.35
C ASP A 19 5.92 1.52 -8.23
N GLN A 20 4.93 2.27 -7.79
CA GLN A 20 4.91 3.73 -7.66
C GLN A 20 5.29 4.21 -6.26
N THR A 21 5.66 3.31 -5.33
CA THR A 21 5.90 3.66 -3.92
C THR A 21 6.94 4.76 -3.77
N GLU A 22 8.07 4.66 -4.47
CA GLU A 22 9.14 5.66 -4.38
C GLU A 22 8.67 7.03 -4.89
N ARG A 23 7.92 7.05 -6.00
CA ARG A 23 7.30 8.27 -6.54
C ARG A 23 6.40 8.92 -5.50
N PHE A 24 5.48 8.15 -4.93
CA PHE A 24 4.53 8.59 -3.91
C PHE A 24 5.21 9.19 -2.68
N VAL A 25 6.22 8.49 -2.16
CA VAL A 25 6.98 8.97 -0.99
C VAL A 25 7.71 10.27 -1.31
N ARG A 26 8.38 10.34 -2.46
CA ARG A 26 9.13 11.53 -2.88
C ARG A 26 8.23 12.73 -3.15
N GLU A 27 7.07 12.52 -3.76
CA GLU A 27 6.14 13.59 -4.16
C GLU A 27 5.14 13.96 -3.05
N GLY A 28 5.13 13.25 -1.92
CA GLY A 28 4.21 13.53 -0.83
C GLY A 28 2.76 13.24 -1.18
N CYS A 29 2.51 12.21 -2.01
CA CYS A 29 1.17 11.92 -2.50
C CYS A 29 0.89 10.42 -2.57
N TRP A 30 -0.40 10.07 -2.69
CA TRP A 30 -0.87 8.77 -3.12
C TRP A 30 -1.93 8.96 -4.21
N GLU A 31 -1.91 8.08 -5.21
CA GLU A 31 -2.87 8.10 -6.32
C GLU A 31 -3.57 6.74 -6.47
N ASN A 32 -4.90 6.78 -6.58
CA ASN A 32 -5.69 5.65 -7.03
C ASN A 32 -5.47 5.41 -8.54
N GLY A 33 -4.75 4.34 -8.87
CA GLY A 33 -4.50 3.94 -10.26
C GLY A 33 -5.77 3.57 -11.05
N TYR A 34 -6.90 3.30 -10.37
CA TYR A 34 -8.17 3.05 -11.04
C TYR A 34 -8.90 4.35 -11.39
N LYS A 35 -9.44 4.41 -12.62
CA LYS A 35 -10.28 5.53 -13.07
C LYS A 35 -11.75 5.39 -12.69
N SER A 36 -12.22 4.17 -12.38
CA SER A 36 -13.63 3.87 -12.13
C SER A 36 -13.90 3.07 -10.86
N LYS A 37 -12.86 2.60 -10.16
CA LYS A 37 -13.00 1.79 -8.95
C LYS A 37 -12.53 2.56 -7.73
N HIS A 38 -13.18 2.29 -6.59
CA HIS A 38 -12.85 2.85 -5.27
C HIS A 38 -12.94 4.38 -5.17
N LEU A 39 -13.53 5.08 -6.14
CA LEU A 39 -13.60 6.54 -6.16
C LEU A 39 -14.26 7.10 -4.89
N ASP A 40 -15.41 6.56 -4.49
CA ASP A 40 -16.13 7.03 -3.31
C ASP A 40 -15.40 6.69 -2.01
N THR A 41 -14.69 5.55 -1.97
CA THR A 41 -13.82 5.20 -0.85
C THR A 41 -12.69 6.21 -0.71
N VAL A 42 -12.04 6.60 -1.81
CA VAL A 42 -11.00 7.62 -1.79
C VAL A 42 -11.56 8.98 -1.40
N ARG A 43 -12.74 9.37 -1.89
CA ARG A 43 -13.42 10.61 -1.45
C ARG A 43 -13.75 10.62 0.04
N SER A 44 -13.98 9.46 0.65
CA SER A 44 -14.27 9.35 2.09
C SER A 44 -13.05 9.48 2.99
N MET A 45 -11.82 9.44 2.46
CA MET A 45 -10.61 9.63 3.25
C MET A 45 -10.51 11.06 3.77
N GLN A 46 -10.11 11.23 5.03
CA GLN A 46 -10.08 12.55 5.68
C GLN A 46 -8.66 12.97 6.07
N VAL A 47 -8.44 14.28 6.13
CA VAL A 47 -7.21 14.85 6.70
C VAL A 47 -7.04 14.34 8.14
N GLY A 48 -5.82 13.94 8.48
CA GLY A 48 -5.49 13.33 9.78
C GLY A 48 -5.63 11.81 9.82
N ASP A 49 -6.28 11.18 8.84
CA ASP A 49 -6.30 9.72 8.74
C ASP A 49 -4.89 9.16 8.46
N LYS A 50 -4.67 7.94 8.92
CA LYS A 50 -3.42 7.21 8.65
C LYS A 50 -3.56 6.39 7.38
N ILE A 51 -2.50 6.40 6.56
CA ILE A 51 -2.45 5.67 5.30
C ILE A 51 -1.15 4.85 5.23
N ALA A 52 -1.25 3.62 4.74
CA ALA A 52 -0.11 2.73 4.58
C ALA A 52 -0.12 2.03 3.22
N ILE A 53 1.01 2.10 2.50
CA ILE A 53 1.19 1.37 1.25
C ILE A 53 1.55 -0.08 1.60
N LYS A 54 0.68 -1.02 1.22
CA LYS A 54 0.90 -2.46 1.40
C LYS A 54 1.17 -3.17 0.08
N SER A 55 1.89 -4.28 0.16
CA SER A 55 1.85 -5.35 -0.83
C SER A 55 1.52 -6.67 -0.14
N ALA A 56 0.82 -7.55 -0.86
CA ALA A 56 0.49 -8.90 -0.39
C ALA A 56 0.98 -9.90 -1.44
N TYR A 57 1.70 -10.92 -1.00
CA TYR A 57 2.26 -11.96 -1.87
C TYR A 57 2.48 -13.24 -1.07
N THR A 58 3.03 -14.27 -1.70
CA THR A 58 3.38 -15.51 -1.02
C THR A 58 4.89 -15.78 -1.07
N ARG A 59 5.42 -16.42 -0.03
CA ARG A 59 6.83 -16.78 0.08
C ARG A 59 6.95 -18.21 0.60
N LYS A 60 7.80 -19.01 -0.04
CA LYS A 60 8.10 -20.39 0.38
C LYS A 60 9.58 -20.60 0.78
N LYS A 61 10.49 -19.76 0.28
CA LYS A 61 11.94 -19.82 0.57
C LYS A 61 12.38 -18.53 1.26
N ASN A 62 13.51 -18.56 1.96
CA ASN A 62 14.10 -17.39 2.65
C ASN A 62 13.12 -16.75 3.66
N LEU A 63 12.41 -17.59 4.41
CA LEU A 63 11.61 -17.16 5.55
C LEU A 63 12.50 -17.11 6.80
N PRO A 64 12.22 -16.23 7.77
CA PRO A 64 12.96 -16.17 9.03
C PRO A 64 12.61 -17.32 10.00
N PHE A 65 11.87 -18.33 9.53
CA PHE A 65 11.43 -19.52 10.29
C PHE A 65 11.22 -20.70 9.33
N ASP A 66 11.17 -21.92 9.90
CA ASP A 66 10.85 -23.15 9.15
C ASP A 66 9.35 -23.23 8.85
N ASN A 67 9.00 -23.23 7.56
CA ASN A 67 7.63 -23.36 7.07
C ASN A 67 7.22 -24.80 6.75
N ARG A 68 8.07 -25.79 7.03
CA ARG A 68 7.85 -27.22 6.73
C ARG A 68 7.52 -27.47 5.25
N GLY A 69 8.05 -26.63 4.36
CA GLY A 69 7.81 -26.70 2.92
C GLY A 69 6.47 -26.09 2.45
N HIS A 70 5.68 -25.47 3.33
CA HIS A 70 4.41 -24.83 2.98
C HIS A 70 4.58 -23.38 2.50
N THR A 71 3.77 -22.97 1.52
CA THR A 71 3.73 -21.56 1.09
C THR A 71 3.08 -20.69 2.17
N VAL A 72 3.70 -19.55 2.49
CA VAL A 72 3.24 -18.60 3.52
C VAL A 72 2.74 -17.31 2.85
N SER A 73 1.63 -16.76 3.35
CA SER A 73 1.16 -15.43 2.93
C SER A 73 1.92 -14.34 3.66
N VAL A 74 2.39 -13.34 2.91
CA VAL A 74 3.15 -12.21 3.42
C VAL A 74 2.38 -10.93 3.13
N MET A 75 2.19 -10.09 4.14
CA MET A 75 1.84 -8.69 3.96
C MET A 75 3.07 -7.86 4.28
N LYS A 76 3.50 -7.04 3.32
CA LYS A 76 4.58 -6.07 3.52
C LYS A 76 3.98 -4.68 3.56
N ILE A 77 4.31 -3.89 4.57
CA ILE A 77 4.05 -2.45 4.56
C ILE A 77 5.33 -1.77 4.13
N LYS A 78 5.23 -0.95 3.07
CA LYS A 78 6.37 -0.29 2.41
C LYS A 78 6.54 1.16 2.84
N ALA A 79 5.45 1.83 3.16
CA ALA A 79 5.44 3.20 3.66
C ALA A 79 4.19 3.41 4.52
N ALA A 80 4.28 4.32 5.48
CA ALA A 80 3.15 4.81 6.28
C ALA A 80 3.22 6.34 6.38
N GLY A 81 2.07 6.98 6.56
CA GLY A 81 1.99 8.42 6.63
C GLY A 81 0.63 8.92 7.12
N THR A 82 0.46 10.24 7.07
CA THR A 82 -0.76 10.93 7.46
C THR A 82 -1.33 11.72 6.29
N ILE A 83 -2.62 11.58 6.04
CA ILE A 83 -3.28 12.34 4.98
C ILE A 83 -3.31 13.83 5.35
N THR A 84 -2.78 14.67 4.46
CA THR A 84 -2.75 16.13 4.62
C THR A 84 -3.77 16.84 3.73
N LYS A 85 -4.18 16.21 2.61
CA LYS A 85 -5.23 16.72 1.73
C LYS A 85 -5.94 15.61 0.97
N ASN A 86 -7.25 15.76 0.79
CA ASN A 86 -8.03 15.00 -0.18
C ASN A 86 -8.54 15.97 -1.25
N HIS A 87 -8.23 15.73 -2.52
CA HIS A 87 -8.65 16.62 -3.61
C HIS A 87 -10.12 16.43 -4.02
N GLY A 88 -10.83 15.43 -3.45
CA GLY A 88 -12.25 15.18 -3.69
C GLY A 88 -12.57 14.54 -5.04
N ASP A 89 -11.56 14.30 -5.88
CA ASP A 89 -11.71 13.70 -7.21
C ASP A 89 -11.83 12.16 -7.18
N GLY A 90 -11.64 11.55 -6.01
CA GLY A 90 -11.65 10.10 -5.83
C GLY A 90 -10.36 9.42 -6.28
N ARG A 91 -9.28 10.18 -6.50
CA ARG A 91 -8.01 9.65 -6.99
C ARG A 91 -6.78 10.17 -6.27
N HIS A 92 -6.66 11.47 -6.03
CA HIS A 92 -5.43 12.05 -5.50
C HIS A 92 -5.57 12.41 -4.03
N ILE A 93 -4.55 12.03 -3.25
CA ILE A 93 -4.41 12.31 -1.82
C ILE A 93 -3.01 12.84 -1.57
N ASP A 94 -2.88 13.95 -0.85
CA ASP A 94 -1.57 14.42 -0.36
C ASP A 94 -1.31 13.77 0.99
N VAL A 95 -0.07 13.34 1.20
CA VAL A 95 0.35 12.53 2.34
C VAL A 95 1.69 13.04 2.86
N GLU A 96 1.74 13.33 4.16
CA GLU A 96 3.01 13.44 4.87
C GLU A 96 3.49 12.03 5.21
N TRP A 97 4.49 11.55 4.47
CA TRP A 97 5.06 10.21 4.67
C TRP A 97 6.09 10.20 5.79
N ASP A 98 6.09 9.12 6.58
CA ASP A 98 7.06 8.92 7.66
C ASP A 98 8.44 8.60 7.05
N LYS A 99 9.36 9.57 7.07
CA LYS A 99 10.71 9.46 6.45
C LYS A 99 11.56 8.32 6.99
N GLU A 100 11.35 7.94 8.25
CA GLU A 100 12.09 6.88 8.94
C GLU A 100 11.36 5.53 8.94
N TYR A 101 10.34 5.36 8.08
CA TYR A 101 9.59 4.12 8.04
C TYR A 101 10.48 2.95 7.58
N SER A 102 10.68 1.99 8.47
CA SER A 102 11.29 0.71 8.15
C SER A 102 10.23 -0.25 7.62
N GLU A 103 10.46 -0.79 6.42
CA GLU A 103 9.57 -1.80 5.85
C GLU A 103 9.46 -3.01 6.78
N ARG A 104 8.25 -3.51 6.98
CA ARG A 104 7.96 -4.66 7.84
C ARG A 104 7.10 -5.68 7.13
N GLU A 105 7.34 -6.94 7.44
CA GLU A 105 6.60 -8.07 6.91
C GLU A 105 5.85 -8.78 8.02
N TRP A 106 4.59 -9.09 7.76
CA TRP A 106 3.74 -9.94 8.59
C TRP A 106 3.48 -11.23 7.83
N TYR A 107 3.71 -12.35 8.50
CA TYR A 107 3.52 -13.68 7.96
C TYR A 107 2.24 -14.27 8.53
N PHE A 108 1.34 -14.69 7.64
CA PHE A 108 0.04 -15.24 8.01
C PHE A 108 0.02 -16.73 7.70
N TYR A 109 -0.35 -17.51 8.72
CA TYR A 109 -0.64 -18.92 8.55
C TYR A 109 -2.02 -19.08 7.90
N GLN A 110 -2.07 -19.80 6.78
CA GLN A 110 -3.32 -20.25 6.16
C GLN A 110 -3.51 -21.74 6.45
N GLY A 111 -3.88 -22.06 7.69
CA GLY A 111 -4.43 -23.38 8.00
C GLY A 111 -5.87 -23.43 7.51
N ARG A 112 -6.19 -24.42 6.67
CA ARG A 112 -7.55 -24.92 6.55
C ARG A 112 -7.71 -26.11 7.48
#